data_AF-A0A0C3F1A4-F1
#
_entry.id   AF-A0A0C3F1A4-F1
#
_cell.length_a   1.000
_cell.length_b   1.000
_cell.length_c   1.000
_cell.angle_alpha   90.00
_cell.angle_beta   90.00
_cell.angle_gamma   90.00
#
_symmetry.space_group_name_H-M   'P 1'
#
loop_
_entity.id
_entity.type
_entity.pdbx_description
1 polymer ?
#
loop_
_entity_poly.entity_id
_entity_poly.type
_entity_poly.pdbx_seq_one_letter_code
_entity_poly.pdbx_strand_id
1 'polypeptide(L)'
;MAPYARWVHPSFRHILVNNCDEYLDSSDCGNDKSRSKLITRVATEISDIIAQENIERPPDDIPKCVRIWFGNYAGGHAKEPRPTKLKVDTCGHPTSSKAWTAKSVCGHIFVERISAEHKNLSEDSEKDIGKYCATLAKVFDELTEAEVKECEDRAVEWNTKPLPDDLQCK
;
A
#
# COMPACT_ATOMS: atom_id res chain seq x y z
N MET A 1 6.66 20.64 9.04
CA MET A 1 6.63 20.89 7.57
C MET A 1 7.49 19.84 6.89
N ALA A 2 6.91 18.99 6.05
CA ALA A 2 7.69 17.96 5.36
C ALA A 2 8.65 18.62 4.34
N PRO A 3 9.95 18.30 4.34
CA PRO A 3 10.97 18.99 3.54
C PRO A 3 10.81 18.83 2.02
N TYR A 4 9.91 17.95 1.55
CA TYR A 4 9.84 17.53 0.15
C TYR A 4 8.93 18.38 -0.74
N ALA A 5 8.12 19.27 -0.18
CA ALA A 5 7.32 20.22 -0.97
C ALA A 5 8.14 21.42 -1.48
N ARG A 6 9.38 21.61 -0.98
CA ARG A 6 10.18 22.80 -1.26
C ARG A 6 10.81 22.83 -2.65
N TRP A 7 10.98 21.68 -3.29
CA TRP A 7 11.70 21.58 -4.57
C TRP A 7 10.78 21.58 -5.79
N VAL A 8 9.49 21.31 -5.60
CA VAL A 8 8.53 21.24 -6.71
C VAL A 8 8.15 22.66 -7.13
N HIS A 9 8.61 23.06 -8.32
CA HIS A 9 8.28 24.35 -8.91
C HIS A 9 6.92 24.31 -9.64
N PRO A 10 6.12 25.38 -9.65
CA PRO A 10 4.86 25.44 -10.40
C PRO A 10 5.01 25.06 -11.87
N SER A 11 6.13 25.42 -12.50
CA SER A 11 6.38 25.22 -13.93
C SER A 11 6.40 23.77 -14.37
N PHE A 12 6.81 22.83 -13.51
CA PHE A 12 6.84 21.39 -13.84
C PHE A 12 5.96 20.54 -12.92
N ARG A 13 5.20 21.18 -12.01
CA ARG A 13 4.24 20.48 -11.14
C ARG A 13 3.23 19.65 -11.93
N HIS A 14 2.77 20.18 -13.07
CA HIS A 14 1.81 19.49 -13.93
C HIS A 14 2.35 18.18 -14.51
N ILE A 15 3.66 18.09 -14.79
CA ILE A 15 4.30 16.86 -15.26
C ILE A 15 4.20 15.77 -14.20
N LEU A 16 4.53 16.11 -12.95
CA LEU A 16 4.43 15.16 -11.83
C LEU A 16 3.00 14.63 -11.67
N VAL A 17 2.01 15.52 -11.69
CA VAL A 17 0.59 15.16 -11.54
C VAL A 17 0.09 14.32 -12.71
N ASN A 18 0.43 14.68 -13.95
CA ASN A 18 -0.04 13.96 -15.15
C ASN A 18 0.50 12.52 -15.23
N ASN A 19 1.67 12.26 -14.63
CA ASN A 19 2.31 10.94 -14.64
C ASN A 19 1.96 10.09 -13.39
N CYS A 20 1.10 10.58 -12.49
CA CYS A 20 0.68 9.87 -11.30
C CYS A 20 0.01 8.52 -11.61
N ASP A 21 -0.90 8.49 -12.57
CA ASP A 21 -1.63 7.27 -12.94
C ASP A 21 -0.67 6.21 -13.51
N GLU A 22 0.20 6.61 -14.44
CA GLU A 22 1.22 5.72 -15.02
C GLU A 22 2.18 5.21 -13.94
N TYR A 23 2.51 6.03 -12.93
CA TYR A 23 3.31 5.58 -11.80
C TYR A 23 2.62 4.51 -10.97
N LEU A 24 1.33 4.68 -10.67
CA LEU A 24 0.53 3.70 -9.91
C LEU A 24 0.38 2.37 -10.66
N ASP A 25 0.32 2.42 -11.99
CA ASP A 25 0.19 1.24 -12.85
C ASP A 25 1.55 0.58 -13.17
N SER A 26 2.66 1.28 -12.93
CA SER A 26 4.02 0.77 -13.19
C SER A 26 4.59 -0.07 -12.05
N SER A 27 5.55 -0.96 -12.35
CA SER A 27 6.26 -1.80 -11.38
C SER A 27 7.75 -1.94 -11.72
N ASP A 28 8.55 -2.31 -10.72
CA ASP A 28 9.97 -2.67 -10.88
C ASP A 28 10.24 -4.15 -10.51
N CYS A 29 9.19 -4.98 -10.47
CA CYS A 29 9.26 -6.39 -10.08
C CYS A 29 9.93 -7.27 -11.15
N GLY A 30 10.98 -8.00 -10.77
CA GLY A 30 11.70 -8.91 -11.66
C GLY A 30 12.35 -8.16 -12.83
N ASN A 31 11.99 -8.56 -14.05
CA ASN A 31 12.45 -7.95 -15.30
C ASN A 31 11.65 -6.71 -15.71
N ASP A 32 10.48 -6.49 -15.09
CA ASP A 32 9.77 -5.23 -15.28
C ASP A 32 10.55 -4.11 -14.59
N LYS A 33 10.82 -3.04 -15.35
CA LYS A 33 11.47 -1.81 -14.91
C LYS A 33 10.70 -0.58 -15.36
N SER A 34 9.40 -0.75 -15.63
CA SER A 34 8.51 0.30 -16.12
C SER A 34 8.50 1.50 -15.20
N ARG A 35 8.50 1.28 -13.87
CA ARG A 35 8.52 2.37 -12.89
C ARG A 35 9.83 3.14 -12.91
N SER A 36 10.96 2.46 -12.94
CA SER A 36 12.27 3.11 -13.04
C SER A 36 12.43 3.87 -14.36
N LYS A 37 11.94 3.32 -15.47
CA LYS A 37 11.93 4.01 -16.78
C LYS A 37 11.06 5.28 -16.75
N LEU A 38 9.87 5.21 -16.15
CA LEU A 38 9.00 6.35 -15.97
C LEU A 38 9.66 7.45 -15.14
N ILE A 39 10.27 7.09 -14.00
CA ILE A 39 10.98 8.04 -13.14
C ILE A 39 12.09 8.74 -13.93
N THR A 40 12.87 7.99 -14.71
CA THR A 40 13.92 8.58 -15.55
C THR A 40 13.34 9.52 -16.59
N ARG A 41 12.26 9.14 -17.28
CA ARG A 41 11.59 9.99 -18.28
C ARG A 41 11.12 11.32 -17.68
N VAL A 42 10.38 11.25 -16.58
CA VAL A 42 9.87 12.42 -15.87
C VAL A 42 11.01 13.29 -15.33
N ALA A 43 12.09 12.68 -14.83
CA ALA A 43 13.26 13.42 -14.36
C ALA A 43 13.96 14.19 -15.49
N THR A 44 14.06 13.61 -16.68
CA THR A 44 14.59 14.30 -17.87
C THR A 44 13.71 15.49 -18.24
N GLU A 45 12.38 15.30 -18.34
CA GLU A 45 11.45 16.40 -18.67
C GLU A 45 11.51 17.56 -17.67
N ILE A 46 11.65 17.26 -16.38
CA ILE A 46 11.83 18.28 -15.33
C ILE A 46 13.19 18.98 -15.46
N SER A 47 14.24 18.23 -15.78
CA SER A 47 15.59 18.79 -15.98
C SER A 47 15.62 19.76 -17.16
N ASP A 48 14.90 19.43 -18.25
CA ASP A 48 14.77 20.29 -19.43
C ASP A 48 14.06 21.61 -19.08
N ILE A 49 12.99 21.57 -18.29
CA ILE A 49 12.28 22.78 -17.83
C ILE A 49 13.16 23.62 -16.89
N ILE A 50 13.86 22.97 -15.96
CA ILE A 50 14.79 23.66 -15.05
C ILE A 50 15.85 24.43 -15.85
N ALA A 51 16.41 23.80 -16.89
CA ALA A 51 17.39 24.42 -17.76
C ALA A 51 16.78 25.56 -18.60
N GLN A 52 15.57 25.38 -19.11
CA GLN A 52 14.87 26.38 -19.91
C GLN A 52 14.47 27.62 -19.09
N GLU A 53 14.05 27.43 -17.85
CA GLU A 53 13.58 28.52 -16.99
C GLU A 53 14.68 29.14 -16.10
N ASN A 54 15.93 28.68 -16.21
CA ASN A 54 17.05 29.14 -15.38
C ASN A 54 16.72 29.14 -13.87
N ILE A 55 16.13 28.05 -13.38
CA ILE A 55 15.77 27.95 -11.96
C ILE A 55 17.06 27.99 -11.11
N GLU A 56 17.22 29.04 -10.30
CA GLU A 56 18.46 29.39 -9.57
C GLU A 56 18.96 28.31 -8.59
N ARG A 57 18.10 27.36 -8.19
CA ARG A 57 18.44 26.27 -7.26
C ARG A 57 17.73 24.98 -7.65
N PRO A 58 18.22 24.25 -8.65
CA PRO A 58 17.69 22.93 -8.95
C PRO A 58 18.09 21.94 -7.84
N PRO A 59 17.29 20.90 -7.60
CA PRO A 59 17.69 19.79 -6.76
C PRO A 59 18.91 19.06 -7.34
N ASP A 60 19.84 18.63 -6.48
CA ASP A 60 21.06 17.92 -6.90
C ASP A 60 20.77 16.55 -7.57
N ASP A 61 19.65 15.91 -7.25
CA ASP A 61 19.28 14.58 -7.76
C ASP A 61 17.78 14.55 -8.13
N ILE A 62 17.48 15.04 -9.34
CA ILE A 62 16.11 15.08 -9.88
C ILE A 62 15.47 13.67 -9.89
N PRO A 63 16.12 12.59 -10.38
CA PRO A 63 15.52 11.26 -10.34
C PRO A 63 15.11 10.80 -8.94
N LYS A 64 15.95 11.03 -7.94
CA LYS A 64 15.63 10.69 -6.54
C LYS A 64 14.47 11.54 -6.01
N CYS A 65 14.47 12.84 -6.32
CA CYS A 65 13.38 13.75 -5.97
C CYS A 65 12.03 13.30 -6.56
N VAL A 66 12.02 12.94 -7.84
CA VAL A 66 10.84 12.40 -8.54
C VAL A 66 10.37 11.09 -7.92
N ARG A 67 11.28 10.15 -7.64
CA ARG A 67 10.95 8.87 -6.99
C ARG A 67 10.30 9.09 -5.62
N ILE A 68 10.86 9.98 -4.79
CA ILE A 68 10.32 10.29 -3.46
C ILE A 68 8.94 10.93 -3.58
N TRP A 69 8.76 11.86 -4.53
CA TRP A 69 7.49 12.53 -4.75
C TRP A 69 6.38 11.53 -5.10
N PHE A 70 6.62 10.66 -6.08
CA PHE A 70 5.66 9.64 -6.46
C PHE A 70 5.41 8.62 -5.34
N GLY A 71 6.44 8.25 -4.57
CA GLY A 71 6.27 7.39 -3.39
C GLY A 71 5.35 8.00 -2.34
N ASN A 72 5.51 9.30 -2.05
CA ASN A 72 4.62 10.02 -1.14
C ASN A 72 3.19 10.14 -1.68
N TYR A 73 3.04 10.33 -2.99
CA TYR A 73 1.74 10.33 -3.66
C TYR A 73 1.03 8.97 -3.54
N ALA A 74 1.73 7.88 -3.85
CA ALA A 74 1.21 6.52 -3.73
C ALA A 74 0.86 6.15 -2.27
N GLY A 75 1.69 6.58 -1.31
CA GLY A 75 1.47 6.37 0.13
C GLY A 75 0.37 7.24 0.77
N GLY A 76 -0.28 8.12 0.01
CA GLY A 76 -1.40 8.94 0.52
C GLY A 76 -0.96 10.16 1.32
N HIS A 77 0.32 10.51 1.27
CA HIS A 77 0.88 11.68 1.97
C HIS A 77 0.86 12.96 1.12
N ALA A 78 0.37 12.90 -0.12
CA ALA A 78 0.24 14.06 -0.99
C ALA A 78 -1.03 14.89 -0.66
N LYS A 79 -0.90 16.22 -0.73
CA LYS A 79 -2.04 17.16 -0.62
C LYS A 79 -2.80 17.34 -1.94
N GLU A 80 -2.33 16.73 -3.02
CA GLU A 80 -2.95 16.79 -4.34
C GLU A 80 -4.23 15.93 -4.34
N PRO A 81 -5.35 16.42 -4.90
CA PRO A 81 -6.53 15.59 -5.10
C PRO A 81 -6.14 14.44 -6.03
N ARG A 82 -6.22 13.20 -5.53
CA ARG A 82 -6.09 12.02 -6.39
C ARG A 82 -7.20 12.08 -7.46
N PRO A 83 -6.91 11.77 -8.73
CA PRO A 83 -7.96 11.56 -9.71
C PRO A 83 -8.95 10.55 -9.14
N THR A 84 -10.24 10.87 -9.19
CA THR A 84 -11.35 10.05 -8.74
C THR A 84 -11.54 8.84 -9.67
N LYS A 85 -10.48 8.10 -9.96
CA LYS A 85 -10.63 6.70 -10.32
C LYS A 85 -11.01 6.03 -9.02
N LEU A 86 -12.32 5.93 -8.80
CA LEU A 86 -12.94 4.91 -7.97
C LEU A 86 -12.30 3.58 -8.39
N LYS A 87 -11.19 3.23 -7.74
CA LYS A 87 -10.95 1.84 -7.43
C LYS A 87 -12.18 1.47 -6.62
N VAL A 88 -13.10 0.77 -7.27
CA VAL A 88 -13.98 -0.14 -6.56
C VAL A 88 -13.03 -0.96 -5.69
N ASP A 89 -13.00 -0.62 -4.41
CA ASP A 89 -12.06 -1.14 -3.45
C ASP A 89 -12.55 -2.54 -3.07
N THR A 90 -12.42 -3.46 -4.02
CA THR A 90 -12.66 -4.89 -3.84
C THR A 90 -11.35 -5.64 -3.64
N CYS A 91 -10.25 -4.93 -3.38
CA CYS A 91 -8.95 -5.56 -3.16
C CYS A 91 -8.64 -5.60 -1.67
N GLY A 92 -8.44 -6.81 -1.16
CA GLY A 92 -8.23 -7.08 0.26
C GLY A 92 -7.08 -6.33 0.91
N HIS A 93 -7.04 -6.41 2.25
CA HIS A 93 -6.07 -5.84 3.20
C HIS A 93 -5.44 -4.48 2.84
N PRO A 94 -5.52 -3.44 3.69
CA PRO A 94 -5.01 -2.08 3.38
C PRO A 94 -3.51 -1.96 3.06
N THR A 95 -2.76 -3.07 3.08
CA THR A 95 -1.32 -3.15 2.79
C THR A 95 -0.93 -4.26 1.79
N SER A 96 -1.89 -5.04 1.23
CA SER A 96 -1.55 -6.16 0.34
C SER A 96 -2.57 -6.36 -0.77
N SER A 97 -2.15 -6.34 -2.03
CA SER A 97 -2.98 -6.67 -3.20
C SER A 97 -3.40 -8.15 -3.29
N LYS A 98 -3.32 -8.90 -2.19
CA LYS A 98 -3.66 -10.33 -2.14
C LYS A 98 -5.11 -10.50 -1.71
N ALA A 99 -5.82 -11.38 -2.41
CA ALA A 99 -7.17 -11.78 -2.06
C ALA A 99 -7.22 -12.33 -0.62
N TRP A 100 -8.32 -12.07 0.09
CA TRP A 100 -8.60 -12.66 1.39
C TRP A 100 -8.69 -14.18 1.26
N THR A 101 -8.07 -14.88 2.21
CA THR A 101 -8.16 -16.33 2.36
C THR A 101 -8.94 -16.66 3.62
N ALA A 102 -9.57 -17.84 3.70
CA ALA A 102 -10.27 -18.27 4.91
C ALA A 102 -9.38 -18.17 6.16
N LYS A 103 -8.08 -18.49 6.03
CA LYS A 103 -7.12 -18.39 7.13
C LYS A 103 -6.85 -16.95 7.57
N SER A 104 -6.77 -16.00 6.64
CA SER A 104 -6.62 -14.58 7.01
C SER A 104 -7.92 -14.02 7.60
N VAL A 105 -9.08 -14.41 7.07
CA VAL A 105 -10.40 -14.04 7.61
C VAL A 105 -10.62 -14.60 9.02
N CYS A 106 -10.20 -15.83 9.28
CA CYS A 106 -10.20 -16.43 10.62
C CYS A 106 -9.46 -15.55 11.63
N GLY A 107 -8.34 -14.94 11.23
CA GLY A 107 -7.60 -13.95 12.03
C GLY A 107 -8.44 -12.76 12.49
N HIS A 108 -9.45 -12.37 11.71
CA HIS A 108 -10.33 -11.24 11.98
C HIS A 108 -11.65 -11.63 12.65
N ILE A 109 -12.18 -12.83 12.36
CA ILE A 109 -13.41 -13.32 13.00
C ILE A 109 -13.11 -13.79 14.41
N PHE A 110 -12.02 -14.53 14.60
CA PHE A 110 -11.67 -15.18 15.87
C PHE A 110 -10.58 -14.44 16.65
N VAL A 111 -10.53 -13.10 16.54
CA VAL A 111 -9.51 -12.25 17.19
C VAL A 111 -9.39 -12.55 18.68
N GLU A 112 -10.50 -12.72 19.38
CA GLU A 112 -10.51 -12.99 20.82
C GLU A 112 -9.92 -14.36 21.15
N ARG A 113 -10.29 -15.40 20.39
CA ARG A 113 -9.78 -16.77 20.56
C ARG A 113 -8.29 -16.84 20.27
N ILE A 114 -7.83 -16.18 19.20
CA ILE A 114 -6.41 -16.10 18.83
C ILE A 114 -5.63 -15.30 19.88
N SER A 115 -6.19 -14.20 20.38
CA SER A 115 -5.55 -13.41 21.43
C SER A 115 -5.41 -14.17 22.74
N ALA A 116 -6.42 -14.97 23.11
CA ALA A 116 -6.38 -15.82 24.31
C ALA A 116 -5.33 -16.95 24.17
N GLU A 117 -5.33 -17.66 23.04
CA GLU A 117 -4.33 -18.69 22.75
C GLU A 117 -2.91 -18.12 22.66
N HIS A 118 -2.75 -16.96 22.01
CA HIS A 118 -1.45 -16.29 21.91
C HIS A 118 -0.96 -15.84 23.29
N LYS A 119 -1.85 -15.34 24.16
CA LYS A 119 -1.53 -14.99 25.55
C LYS A 119 -1.13 -16.21 26.38
N ASN A 120 -1.77 -17.36 26.18
CA ASN A 120 -1.39 -18.61 26.85
C ASN A 120 -0.01 -19.12 26.43
N LEU A 121 0.42 -18.83 25.19
CA LEU A 121 1.73 -19.22 24.64
C LEU A 121 2.84 -18.16 24.89
N SER A 122 2.47 -16.98 25.36
CA SER A 122 3.35 -15.83 25.57
C SER A 122 3.61 -15.66 27.07
N GLU A 123 4.50 -16.47 27.64
CA GLU A 123 5.02 -16.22 29.01
C GLU A 123 5.88 -14.94 29.08
N ASP A 124 6.40 -14.48 27.95
CA ASP A 124 7.21 -13.27 27.84
C ASP A 124 6.52 -12.22 26.96
N SER A 125 6.60 -10.96 27.35
CA SER A 125 5.84 -9.82 26.78
C SER A 125 6.25 -9.41 25.35
N GLU A 126 6.94 -10.27 24.61
CA GLU A 126 7.51 -9.96 23.31
C GLU A 126 6.53 -10.33 22.19
N LYS A 127 6.14 -9.32 21.39
CA LYS A 127 5.27 -9.48 20.22
C LYS A 127 6.02 -10.18 19.09
N ASP A 128 6.03 -11.50 19.13
CA ASP A 128 6.66 -12.34 18.10
C ASP A 128 5.65 -12.68 16.99
N ILE A 129 5.90 -12.17 15.78
CA ILE A 129 5.06 -12.43 14.60
C ILE A 129 5.05 -13.91 14.20
N GLY A 130 6.12 -14.65 14.48
CA GLY A 130 6.21 -16.08 14.25
C GLY A 130 5.24 -16.85 15.15
N LYS A 131 5.16 -16.46 16.43
CA LYS A 131 4.22 -17.05 17.39
C LYS A 131 2.78 -16.77 16.99
N TYR A 132 2.45 -15.54 16.61
CA TYR A 132 1.12 -15.19 16.12
C TYR A 132 0.71 -16.02 14.90
N CYS A 133 1.59 -16.17 13.90
CA CYS A 133 1.34 -16.99 12.72
C CYS A 133 1.11 -18.48 13.08
N ALA A 134 1.86 -19.01 14.04
CA ALA A 134 1.69 -20.38 14.52
C ALA A 134 0.37 -20.55 15.29
N THR A 135 0.00 -19.59 16.16
CA THR A 135 -1.28 -19.59 16.87
C THR A 135 -2.46 -19.50 15.91
N LEU A 136 -2.37 -18.64 14.89
CA LEU A 136 -3.40 -18.52 13.86
C LEU A 136 -3.58 -19.83 13.10
N ALA A 137 -2.49 -20.53 12.77
CA ALA A 137 -2.57 -21.85 12.14
C ALA A 137 -3.26 -22.88 13.04
N LYS A 138 -2.87 -22.94 14.32
CA LYS A 138 -3.47 -23.85 15.30
C LYS A 138 -4.97 -23.60 15.47
N VAL A 139 -5.38 -22.34 15.67
CA VAL A 139 -6.81 -21.99 15.83
C VAL A 139 -7.58 -22.34 14.57
N PHE A 140 -7.01 -22.10 13.38
CA PHE A 140 -7.64 -22.44 12.12
C PHE A 140 -7.84 -23.96 11.94
N ASP A 141 -6.84 -24.77 12.32
CA ASP A 141 -6.91 -26.23 12.24
C ASP A 141 -7.90 -26.83 13.26
N GLU A 142 -8.21 -26.10 14.35
CA GLU A 142 -9.20 -26.46 15.36
C GLU A 142 -10.62 -25.95 15.04
N LEU A 143 -10.82 -25.25 13.92
CA LEU A 143 -12.16 -24.83 13.50
C LEU A 143 -12.98 -26.02 13.03
N THR A 144 -14.26 -25.99 13.36
CA THR A 144 -15.24 -26.92 12.80
C THR A 144 -15.47 -26.63 11.31
N GLU A 145 -15.96 -27.62 10.55
CA GLU A 145 -16.28 -27.43 9.12
C GLU A 145 -17.26 -26.26 8.89
N ALA A 146 -18.17 -26.00 9.83
CA ALA A 146 -19.09 -24.88 9.77
C ALA A 146 -18.39 -23.52 9.92
N GLU A 147 -17.42 -23.42 10.84
CA GLU A 147 -16.64 -22.21 11.06
C GLU A 147 -15.64 -21.96 9.92
N VAL A 148 -15.06 -23.01 9.35
CA VAL A 148 -14.22 -22.92 8.14
C VAL A 148 -15.06 -22.40 6.97
N LYS A 149 -16.27 -22.92 6.79
CA LYS A 149 -17.19 -22.46 5.74
C LYS A 149 -17.59 -21.00 5.94
N GLU A 150 -17.84 -20.56 7.18
CA GLU A 150 -18.09 -19.14 7.48
C GLU A 150 -16.88 -18.27 7.07
N CYS A 151 -15.66 -18.71 7.35
CA CYS A 151 -14.45 -17.99 6.92
C CYS A 151 -14.31 -17.93 5.39
N GLU A 152 -14.69 -18.98 4.67
CA GLU A 152 -14.66 -19.03 3.20
C GLU A 152 -15.73 -18.12 2.58
N ASP A 153 -16.97 -18.20 3.04
CA ASP A 153 -18.09 -17.37 2.56
C ASP A 153 -17.77 -15.88 2.76
N ARG A 154 -17.17 -15.55 3.91
CA ARG A 154 -16.78 -14.19 4.27
C ARG A 154 -15.53 -13.72 3.52
N ALA A 155 -14.61 -14.62 3.17
CA ALA A 155 -13.51 -14.31 2.26
C ALA A 155 -14.03 -13.99 0.86
N VAL A 156 -15.01 -14.73 0.34
CA VAL A 156 -15.65 -14.42 -0.95
C VAL A 156 -16.35 -13.08 -0.88
N GLU A 157 -17.10 -12.80 0.19
CA GLU A 157 -17.76 -11.51 0.38
C GLU A 157 -16.76 -10.34 0.40
N TRP A 158 -15.68 -10.45 1.18
CA TRP A 158 -14.67 -9.40 1.32
C TRP A 158 -13.80 -9.19 0.07
N ASN A 159 -13.76 -10.17 -0.83
CA ASN A 159 -13.11 -10.05 -2.13
C ASN A 159 -14.06 -9.51 -3.22
N THR A 160 -15.38 -9.53 -3.01
CA THR A 160 -16.39 -9.17 -4.03
C THR A 160 -17.15 -7.91 -3.72
N LYS A 161 -17.21 -7.51 -2.44
CA LYS A 161 -17.89 -6.29 -1.97
C LYS A 161 -16.88 -5.35 -1.31
N PRO A 162 -17.20 -4.04 -1.25
CA PRO A 162 -16.41 -3.09 -0.48
C PRO A 162 -16.29 -3.57 0.98
N LEU A 163 -15.07 -3.56 1.51
CA LEU A 163 -14.83 -3.97 2.89
C LEU A 163 -15.61 -3.08 3.87
N PRO A 164 -16.11 -3.62 4.99
CA PRO A 164 -16.67 -2.81 6.07
C PRO A 164 -15.69 -1.71 6.51
N ASP A 165 -16.20 -0.50 6.81
CA ASP A 165 -15.37 0.65 7.22
C ASP A 165 -14.46 0.34 8.42
N ASP A 166 -14.92 -0.52 9.35
CA ASP A 166 -14.16 -0.99 10.51
C ASP A 166 -12.89 -1.80 10.16
N LEU A 167 -12.82 -2.36 8.95
CA LEU A 167 -11.66 -3.09 8.44
C LEU A 167 -10.78 -2.23 7.52
N GLN A 168 -11.32 -1.13 6.98
CA GLN A 168 -10.57 -0.17 6.17
C GLN A 168 -9.78 0.83 7.03
N CYS A 169 -10.25 1.11 8.25
CA CYS A 169 -9.64 2.06 9.18
C CYS A 169 -8.99 1.36 10.38
N LYS A 170 -7.84 0.71 10.20
CA LYS A 170 -6.92 0.35 11.29
C LYS A 170 -5.46 0.52 10.88
#